data_AF-A0A494W779-F1
#
_entry.id   AF-A0A494W779-F1
#
_cell.length_a   1.000
_cell.length_b   1.000
_cell.length_c   1.000
_cell.angle_alpha   90.00
_cell.angle_beta   90.00
_cell.angle_gamma   90.00
#
_symmetry.space_group_name_H-M   'P 1'
#
loop_
_entity.id
_entity.type
_entity.pdbx_description
1 polymer ?
#
loop_
_entity_poly.entity_id
_entity_poly.type
_entity_poly.pdbx_seq_one_letter_code
_entity_poly.pdbx_strand_id
1 'polypeptide(L)'
;MQQLPGRLECEFYDEGGEGIAYHDTDSVNNGSGKLNPANGTFLNEFRMKEGVDISYTKGNDIDNSPFNFNKAALREGNQLYIGWTQPGEWINYTVQVTKTGTYSIAALYTSNGNGSISLDVDGKDATGPMVIASTHDDRDTVKWRQWHHWNVSDVIGTIRLKKGIHLIRLHIVANGNMNLDFIYIGKIDKSKGLQIAFEGL
;
A
#
# COMPACT_ATOMS: atom_id res chain seq x y z
N MET A 1 0.97 3.35 16.27
CA MET A 1 -0.26 2.52 16.14
C MET A 1 -1.27 3.28 15.32
N GLN A 2 -1.69 2.70 14.19
CA GLN A 2 -2.60 3.34 13.24
C GLN A 2 -4.06 3.21 13.71
N GLN A 3 -4.94 4.12 13.30
CA GLN A 3 -6.35 4.12 13.72
C GLN A 3 -7.29 3.87 12.54
N LEU A 4 -8.31 3.03 12.76
CA LEU A 4 -9.36 2.76 11.79
C LEU A 4 -10.75 3.17 12.33
N PRO A 5 -11.68 3.64 11.48
CA PRO A 5 -11.53 3.83 10.03
C PRO A 5 -10.59 4.99 9.67
N GLY A 6 -9.88 4.85 8.57
CA GLY A 6 -8.82 5.78 8.14
C GLY A 6 -7.88 5.14 7.12
N ARG A 7 -6.69 5.73 6.97
CA ARG A 7 -5.60 5.13 6.21
C ARG A 7 -4.86 4.11 7.07
N LEU A 8 -4.55 2.98 6.46
CA LEU A 8 -3.53 2.05 6.88
C LEU A 8 -2.33 2.26 5.96
N GLU A 9 -1.36 3.05 6.40
CA GLU A 9 -0.09 3.31 5.70
C GLU A 9 0.74 2.00 5.70
N CYS A 10 1.06 1.51 4.51
CA CYS A 10 1.57 0.16 4.28
C CYS A 10 3.03 0.00 4.77
N GLU A 11 3.82 1.06 4.72
CA GLU A 11 5.21 1.13 5.15
C GLU A 11 5.37 1.17 6.68
N PHE A 12 4.33 1.61 7.40
CA PHE A 12 4.29 1.69 8.86
C PHE A 12 3.70 0.42 9.49
N TYR A 13 4.21 -0.73 9.05
CA TYR A 13 3.91 -2.05 9.62
C TYR A 13 4.57 -2.28 10.98
N ASP A 14 4.13 -3.31 11.69
CA ASP A 14 4.65 -3.63 13.03
C ASP A 14 6.17 -3.92 13.01
N GLU A 15 6.83 -3.73 14.15
CA GLU A 15 8.21 -4.17 14.35
C GLU A 15 8.23 -5.63 14.83
N GLY A 16 9.25 -6.39 14.44
CA GLY A 16 9.39 -7.79 14.87
C GLY A 16 10.21 -8.67 13.92
N GLY A 17 10.40 -8.22 12.68
CA GLY A 17 11.21 -8.91 11.68
C GLY A 17 10.48 -10.03 10.93
N GLU A 18 11.25 -10.69 10.08
CA GLU A 18 10.84 -11.78 9.20
C GLU A 18 10.20 -12.95 9.98
N GLY A 19 9.07 -13.46 9.48
CA GLY A 19 8.27 -14.52 10.10
C GLY A 19 7.43 -14.08 11.30
N ILE A 20 7.57 -12.83 11.77
CA ILE A 20 6.83 -12.28 12.92
C ILE A 20 5.96 -11.10 12.49
N ALA A 21 6.57 -10.02 12.02
CA ALA A 21 5.89 -8.80 11.61
C ALA A 21 5.60 -8.77 10.11
N TYR A 22 6.41 -9.46 9.31
CA TYR A 22 6.22 -9.63 7.87
C TYR A 22 6.80 -10.96 7.41
N HIS A 23 6.48 -11.35 6.19
CA HIS A 23 7.22 -12.29 5.38
C HIS A 23 7.50 -11.65 4.03
N ASP A 24 8.79 -11.54 3.70
CA ASP A 24 9.27 -11.10 2.39
C ASP A 24 9.98 -12.27 1.68
N THR A 25 9.91 -12.31 0.35
CA THR A 25 10.53 -13.39 -0.43
C THR A 25 12.04 -13.28 -0.51
N ASP A 26 12.59 -12.10 -0.20
CA ASP A 26 14.02 -11.92 0.02
C ASP A 26 14.32 -11.18 1.33
N SER A 27 15.60 -11.15 1.72
CA SER A 27 16.02 -10.59 3.01
C SER A 27 16.54 -9.16 2.91
N VAL A 28 16.39 -8.50 1.77
CA VAL A 28 17.02 -7.23 1.44
C VAL A 28 15.97 -6.25 0.93
N ASN A 29 15.77 -5.16 1.67
CA ASN A 29 15.00 -4.03 1.17
C ASN A 29 15.59 -3.47 -0.15
N ASN A 30 14.94 -3.82 -1.27
CA ASN A 30 15.31 -3.48 -2.63
C ASN A 30 15.12 -2.00 -2.93
N GLY A 31 14.28 -1.31 -2.16
CA GLY A 31 14.07 0.13 -2.23
C GLY A 31 15.07 0.91 -1.37
N SER A 32 14.89 0.92 -0.05
CA SER A 32 15.74 1.61 0.91
C SER A 32 17.03 0.82 1.16
N GLY A 33 18.19 1.43 0.91
CA GLY A 33 19.50 0.79 1.04
C GLY A 33 20.06 0.21 -0.26
N LYS A 34 19.21 -0.17 -1.23
CA LYS A 34 19.62 -0.66 -2.56
C LYS A 34 19.32 0.34 -3.68
N LEU A 35 18.06 0.52 -4.06
CA LEU A 35 17.69 1.55 -5.06
C LEU A 35 18.00 2.96 -4.55
N ASN A 36 17.79 3.20 -3.26
CA ASN A 36 18.08 4.45 -2.56
C ASN A 36 19.25 4.20 -1.60
N PRO A 37 20.51 4.40 -2.03
CA PRO A 37 21.67 4.15 -1.17
C PRO A 37 21.63 5.01 0.09
N ALA A 38 22.09 4.43 1.20
CA ALA A 38 22.22 5.14 2.47
C ALA A 38 23.05 6.42 2.31
N ASN A 39 22.51 7.54 2.79
CA ASN A 39 23.12 8.87 2.66
C ASN A 39 22.85 9.78 3.88
N GLY A 40 22.38 9.20 4.99
CA GLY A 40 21.99 9.87 6.23
C GLY A 40 20.58 10.46 6.23
N THR A 41 19.81 10.36 5.13
CA THR A 41 18.45 10.91 5.05
C THR A 41 17.41 9.86 5.44
N PHE A 42 16.35 10.32 6.10
CA PHE A 42 15.25 9.47 6.55
C PHE A 42 14.66 8.63 5.42
N LEU A 43 14.34 9.23 4.27
CA LEU A 43 13.66 8.55 3.18
C LEU A 43 14.52 7.47 2.50
N ASN A 44 15.85 7.64 2.41
CA ASN A 44 16.73 6.62 1.85
C ASN A 44 16.97 5.44 2.80
N GLU A 45 16.88 5.69 4.11
CA GLU A 45 17.26 4.71 5.13
C GLU A 45 16.05 4.14 5.90
N PHE A 46 14.84 4.57 5.56
CA PHE A 46 13.63 4.14 6.24
C PHE A 46 13.51 2.61 6.18
N ARG A 47 13.64 1.97 7.34
CA ARG A 47 13.60 0.51 7.55
C ARG A 47 14.55 -0.28 6.63
N MET A 48 15.66 0.32 6.20
CA MET A 48 16.62 -0.33 5.28
C MET A 48 17.30 -1.60 5.84
N LYS A 49 17.12 -1.89 7.13
CA LYS A 49 17.67 -3.07 7.81
C LYS A 49 16.65 -4.21 7.96
N GLU A 50 15.46 -4.04 7.40
CA GLU A 50 14.38 -5.02 7.39
C GLU A 50 14.20 -5.59 5.98
N GLY A 51 13.40 -6.65 5.84
CA GLY A 51 13.16 -7.34 4.57
C GLY A 51 12.21 -6.60 3.65
N VAL A 52 11.10 -6.05 4.18
CA VAL A 52 10.06 -5.41 3.35
C VAL A 52 10.63 -4.32 2.46
N ASP A 53 10.41 -4.47 1.17
CA ASP A 53 10.83 -3.54 0.13
C ASP A 53 10.07 -2.22 0.22
N ILE A 54 10.78 -1.14 0.54
CA ILE A 54 10.17 0.19 0.72
C ILE A 54 10.91 1.22 -0.11
N SER A 55 10.17 2.04 -0.84
CA SER A 55 10.72 3.26 -1.44
C SER A 55 9.79 4.44 -1.18
N TYR A 56 10.03 5.54 -1.87
CA TYR A 56 9.23 6.74 -1.78
C TYR A 56 9.11 7.41 -3.13
N THR A 57 8.00 8.14 -3.32
CA THR A 57 7.72 8.88 -4.54
C THR A 57 8.81 9.91 -4.81
N LYS A 58 9.15 10.10 -6.08
CA LYS A 58 10.19 11.01 -6.56
C LYS A 58 9.57 12.14 -7.38
N GLY A 59 10.22 13.29 -7.34
CA GLY A 59 9.89 14.42 -8.23
C GLY A 59 10.46 14.23 -9.64
N ASN A 60 10.50 15.32 -10.41
CA ASN A 60 11.04 15.36 -11.78
C ASN A 60 10.36 14.35 -12.73
N ASP A 61 9.02 14.32 -12.70
CA ASP A 61 8.18 13.50 -13.58
C ASP A 61 8.38 11.97 -13.47
N ILE A 62 9.01 11.51 -12.39
CA ILE A 62 9.15 10.07 -12.10
C ILE A 62 7.81 9.51 -11.61
N ASP A 63 7.30 10.05 -10.49
CA ASP A 63 6.03 9.57 -9.89
C ASP A 63 4.84 10.47 -10.19
N ASN A 64 5.04 11.75 -10.58
CA ASN A 64 3.98 12.60 -11.11
C ASN A 64 4.11 12.70 -12.63
N SER A 65 3.54 11.72 -13.33
CA SER A 65 3.54 11.69 -14.79
C SER A 65 2.13 11.90 -15.36
N PRO A 66 2.00 12.24 -16.66
CA PRO A 66 0.71 12.28 -17.34
C PRO A 66 -0.02 10.93 -17.42
N PHE A 67 0.65 9.83 -17.09
CA PHE A 67 0.11 8.47 -17.13
C PHE A 67 -0.44 8.00 -15.78
N ASN A 68 -0.37 8.85 -14.75
CA ASN A 68 -1.13 8.62 -13.53
C ASN A 68 -2.64 8.67 -13.81
N PHE A 69 -3.37 7.70 -13.27
CA PHE A 69 -4.80 7.55 -13.51
C PHE A 69 -5.59 8.49 -12.60
N ASN A 70 -5.36 8.38 -11.30
CA ASN A 70 -5.97 9.24 -10.29
C ASN A 70 -4.93 9.60 -9.23
N LYS A 71 -4.41 10.83 -9.31
CA LYS A 71 -3.34 11.34 -8.44
C LYS A 71 -3.83 12.13 -7.23
N ALA A 72 -5.13 12.06 -6.89
CA ALA A 72 -5.72 12.90 -5.84
C ALA A 72 -5.04 12.74 -4.46
N ALA A 73 -4.43 11.59 -4.18
CA ALA A 73 -3.72 11.31 -2.94
C ALA A 73 -2.19 11.24 -3.09
N LEU A 74 -1.65 11.51 -4.28
CA LEU A 74 -0.22 11.46 -4.56
C LEU A 74 0.48 12.73 -4.04
N ARG A 75 1.54 12.55 -3.26
CA ARG A 75 2.45 13.58 -2.80
C ARG A 75 3.84 13.29 -3.34
N GLU A 76 4.38 14.17 -4.17
CA GLU A 76 5.71 13.98 -4.77
C GLU A 76 6.83 14.12 -3.74
N GLY A 77 7.86 13.29 -3.87
CA GLY A 77 9.13 13.43 -3.19
C GLY A 77 9.17 12.93 -1.74
N ASN A 78 8.03 12.62 -1.13
CA ASN A 78 7.93 12.45 0.33
C ASN A 78 6.94 11.37 0.77
N GLN A 79 6.39 10.57 -0.15
CA GLN A 79 5.39 9.55 0.20
C GLN A 79 6.03 8.17 0.10
N LEU A 80 6.20 7.51 1.25
CA LEU A 80 6.74 6.16 1.32
C LEU A 80 5.68 5.15 0.82
N TYR A 81 6.14 4.02 0.30
CA TYR A 81 5.29 2.92 -0.12
C TYR A 81 6.06 1.61 -0.03
N ILE A 82 5.36 0.51 0.21
CA ILE A 82 5.92 -0.83 -0.05
C ILE A 82 5.90 -1.09 -1.55
N GLY A 83 6.92 -1.75 -2.09
CA GLY A 83 7.06 -2.05 -3.51
C GLY A 83 7.60 -3.46 -3.73
N TRP A 84 7.98 -3.79 -4.97
CA TRP A 84 8.59 -5.08 -5.36
C TRP A 84 7.83 -6.34 -4.90
N THR A 85 6.60 -6.16 -4.44
CA THR A 85 5.79 -7.19 -3.80
C THR A 85 5.71 -8.47 -4.62
N GLN A 86 5.74 -9.63 -3.97
CA GLN A 86 5.60 -10.94 -4.60
C GLN A 86 4.44 -11.73 -3.99
N PRO A 87 3.74 -12.57 -4.79
CA PRO A 87 2.73 -13.48 -4.26
C PRO A 87 3.29 -14.36 -3.12
N GLY A 88 2.56 -14.43 -2.01
CA GLY A 88 2.94 -15.19 -0.81
C GLY A 88 3.49 -14.32 0.32
N GLU A 89 3.88 -13.08 0.03
CA GLU A 89 4.32 -12.11 1.05
C GLU A 89 3.15 -11.64 1.91
N TRP A 90 3.46 -11.30 3.15
CA TRP A 90 2.48 -10.73 4.08
C TRP A 90 3.08 -9.73 5.05
N ILE A 91 2.28 -8.80 5.53
CA ILE A 91 2.70 -7.71 6.41
C ILE A 91 1.63 -7.48 7.50
N ASN A 92 2.06 -7.41 8.76
CA ASN A 92 1.17 -7.22 9.92
C ASN A 92 1.11 -5.77 10.39
N TYR A 93 -0.08 -5.37 10.82
CA TYR A 93 -0.37 -4.07 11.39
C TYR A 93 -1.24 -4.21 12.63
N THR A 94 -0.74 -3.74 13.77
CA THR A 94 -1.54 -3.57 14.97
C THR A 94 -2.26 -2.23 14.90
N VAL A 95 -3.60 -2.29 14.86
CA VAL A 95 -4.45 -1.11 14.68
C VAL A 95 -5.43 -0.93 15.84
N GLN A 96 -5.78 0.32 16.11
CA GLN A 96 -6.91 0.65 16.97
C GLN A 96 -8.14 0.96 16.13
N VAL A 97 -9.12 0.06 16.15
CA VAL A 97 -10.44 0.30 15.57
C VAL A 97 -11.26 1.11 16.58
N THR A 98 -11.62 2.33 16.20
CA THR A 98 -12.33 3.29 17.08
C THR A 98 -13.83 3.02 17.15
N LYS A 99 -14.39 2.35 16.14
CA LYS A 99 -15.83 2.05 16.02
C LYS A 99 -16.09 0.70 15.35
N THR A 100 -16.99 -0.10 15.90
CA THR A 100 -17.49 -1.31 15.25
C THR A 100 -18.27 -0.95 13.99
N GLY A 101 -17.99 -1.61 12.87
CA GLY A 101 -18.69 -1.36 11.61
C GLY A 101 -18.24 -2.25 10.48
N THR A 102 -18.94 -2.12 9.35
CA THR A 102 -18.47 -2.60 8.05
C THR A 102 -17.95 -1.40 7.27
N TYR A 103 -16.76 -1.53 6.73
CA TYR A 103 -16.01 -0.49 6.04
C TYR A 103 -15.74 -0.90 4.60
N SER A 104 -15.71 0.06 3.70
CA SER A 104 -15.22 -0.09 2.34
C SER A 104 -13.69 0.00 2.34
N ILE A 105 -13.08 -0.69 1.37
CA ILE A 105 -11.64 -0.71 1.16
C ILE A 105 -11.31 -0.08 -0.18
N ALA A 106 -10.31 0.80 -0.19
CA ALA A 106 -9.64 1.31 -1.40
C ALA A 106 -8.13 1.39 -1.15
N ALA A 107 -7.32 1.64 -2.18
CA ALA A 107 -5.86 1.74 -2.07
C ALA A 107 -5.31 2.89 -2.91
N LEU A 108 -4.21 3.51 -2.45
CA LEU A 108 -3.31 4.26 -3.32
C LEU A 108 -2.17 3.33 -3.73
N TYR A 109 -2.03 3.10 -5.03
CA TYR A 109 -1.18 2.04 -5.54
C TYR A 109 -0.68 2.28 -6.97
N THR A 110 0.26 1.44 -7.38
CA THR A 110 0.59 1.14 -8.78
C THR A 110 0.57 -0.37 -8.98
N SER A 111 0.30 -0.84 -10.21
CA SER A 111 0.35 -2.27 -10.52
C SER A 111 0.65 -2.52 -11.99
N ASN A 112 1.81 -3.12 -12.30
CA ASN A 112 2.21 -3.37 -13.69
C ASN A 112 1.45 -4.55 -14.35
N GLY A 113 0.53 -5.19 -13.63
CA GLY A 113 -0.42 -6.17 -14.13
C GLY A 113 -1.65 -6.24 -13.24
N ASN A 114 -2.66 -7.05 -13.58
CA ASN A 114 -3.77 -7.29 -12.67
C ASN A 114 -3.28 -8.17 -11.51
N GLY A 115 -3.31 -7.66 -10.28
CA GLY A 115 -2.93 -8.40 -9.08
C GLY A 115 -4.10 -8.58 -8.12
N SER A 116 -3.82 -9.14 -6.96
CA SER A 116 -4.78 -9.14 -5.85
C SER A 116 -4.09 -9.16 -4.50
N ILE A 117 -4.78 -8.57 -3.52
CA ILE A 117 -4.41 -8.58 -2.10
C ILE A 117 -5.57 -9.16 -1.28
N SER A 118 -5.32 -9.58 -0.03
CA SER A 118 -6.37 -9.89 0.93
C SER A 118 -6.00 -9.39 2.32
N LEU A 119 -7.01 -9.23 3.19
CA LEU A 119 -6.81 -8.84 4.59
C LEU A 119 -7.34 -9.92 5.53
N ASP A 120 -6.50 -10.34 6.48
CA ASP A 120 -6.96 -11.05 7.66
C ASP A 120 -7.22 -10.08 8.82
N VAL A 121 -8.12 -10.47 9.71
CA VAL A 121 -8.32 -9.84 11.03
C VAL A 121 -8.12 -10.90 12.09
N ASP A 122 -7.17 -10.66 13.01
CA ASP A 122 -6.84 -11.55 14.12
C ASP A 122 -6.56 -12.99 13.66
N GLY A 123 -5.82 -13.13 12.56
CA GLY A 123 -5.41 -14.42 11.98
C GLY A 123 -6.51 -15.17 11.21
N LYS A 124 -7.61 -14.50 10.85
CA LYS A 124 -8.68 -15.08 10.02
C LYS A 124 -8.95 -14.22 8.81
N ASP A 125 -9.09 -14.85 7.65
CA ASP A 125 -9.50 -14.17 6.42
C ASP A 125 -10.79 -13.37 6.63
N ALA A 126 -10.74 -12.09 6.26
CA ALA A 126 -11.83 -11.14 6.43
C ALA A 126 -12.37 -10.59 5.11
N THR A 127 -11.67 -10.79 3.99
CA THR A 127 -12.05 -10.19 2.70
C THR A 127 -12.07 -11.19 1.54
N GLY A 128 -11.32 -12.28 1.61
CA GLY A 128 -10.86 -13.01 0.43
C GLY A 128 -9.98 -12.13 -0.49
N PRO A 129 -9.61 -12.63 -1.67
CA PRO A 129 -8.85 -11.86 -2.65
C PRO A 129 -9.65 -10.67 -3.19
N MET A 130 -9.07 -9.47 -3.11
CA MET A 130 -9.54 -8.22 -3.70
C MET A 130 -8.64 -7.86 -4.87
N VAL A 131 -9.24 -7.59 -6.03
CA VAL A 131 -8.49 -7.27 -7.25
C VAL A 131 -7.85 -5.89 -7.15
N ILE A 132 -6.57 -5.82 -7.51
CA ILE A 132 -5.83 -4.60 -7.80
C ILE A 132 -5.67 -4.54 -9.31
N ALA A 133 -6.43 -3.65 -9.95
CA ALA A 133 -6.43 -3.50 -11.40
C ALA A 133 -5.07 -2.97 -11.88
N SER A 134 -4.64 -3.35 -13.07
CA SER A 134 -3.39 -2.81 -13.61
C SER A 134 -3.48 -1.30 -13.84
N THR A 135 -2.39 -0.60 -13.54
CA THR A 135 -2.15 0.78 -13.95
C THR A 135 -1.17 0.87 -15.12
N HIS A 136 -0.89 -0.26 -15.78
CA HIS A 136 -0.10 -0.30 -17.01
C HIS A 136 -0.77 0.55 -18.09
N ASP A 137 0.04 1.29 -18.85
CA ASP A 137 -0.43 2.11 -19.96
C ASP A 137 0.55 2.04 -21.13
N ASP A 138 0.14 1.38 -22.22
CA ASP A 138 0.94 1.21 -23.45
C ASP A 138 1.29 2.55 -24.12
N ARG A 139 0.57 3.63 -23.80
CA ARG A 139 0.89 4.98 -24.29
C ARG A 139 2.19 5.51 -23.68
N ASP A 140 2.60 4.98 -22.53
CA ASP A 140 3.89 5.29 -21.95
C ASP A 140 4.99 4.35 -22.45
N THR A 141 5.81 4.86 -23.37
CA THR A 141 6.95 4.11 -23.92
C THR A 141 8.13 3.97 -22.95
N VAL A 142 8.11 4.64 -21.79
CA VAL A 142 9.17 4.56 -20.78
C VAL A 142 8.96 3.32 -19.91
N LYS A 143 9.64 2.22 -20.29
CA LYS A 143 9.42 0.89 -19.67
C LYS A 143 9.45 0.86 -18.14
N TRP A 144 10.38 1.57 -17.51
CA TRP A 144 10.51 1.56 -16.04
C TRP A 144 9.39 2.34 -15.35
N ARG A 145 8.73 3.28 -16.04
CA ARG A 145 7.69 4.14 -15.45
C ARG A 145 6.34 3.44 -15.30
N GLN A 146 6.18 2.25 -15.89
CA GLN A 146 4.99 1.42 -15.71
C GLN A 146 4.71 1.04 -14.24
N TRP A 147 5.73 1.04 -13.38
CA TRP A 147 5.57 0.86 -11.92
C TRP A 147 5.29 2.15 -11.15
N HIS A 148 5.19 3.28 -11.84
CA HIS A 148 5.01 4.63 -11.27
C HIS A 148 3.76 5.33 -11.84
N HIS A 149 2.83 4.57 -12.42
CA HIS A 149 1.50 5.05 -12.79
C HIS A 149 0.56 4.94 -11.58
N TRP A 150 0.46 6.02 -10.82
CA TRP A 150 -0.29 6.06 -9.58
C TRP A 150 -1.80 6.15 -9.79
N ASN A 151 -2.52 5.40 -8.96
CA ASN A 151 -3.96 5.39 -8.94
C ASN A 151 -4.48 5.28 -7.52
N VAL A 152 -5.51 6.04 -7.22
CA VAL A 152 -6.42 5.74 -6.11
C VAL A 152 -7.53 4.85 -6.66
N SER A 153 -7.62 3.61 -6.16
CA SER A 153 -8.62 2.64 -6.59
C SER A 153 -10.05 3.09 -6.26
N ASP A 154 -11.03 2.57 -7.01
CA ASP A 154 -12.40 2.48 -6.50
C ASP A 154 -12.49 1.56 -5.27
N VAL A 155 -13.72 1.30 -4.78
CA VAL A 155 -13.94 0.31 -3.73
C VAL A 155 -13.57 -1.09 -4.25
N ILE A 156 -12.49 -1.67 -3.72
CA ILE A 156 -12.00 -3.01 -4.08
C ILE A 156 -12.58 -4.11 -3.19
N GLY A 157 -13.18 -3.76 -2.06
CA GLY A 157 -13.80 -4.72 -1.15
C GLY A 157 -14.41 -4.09 0.10
N THR A 158 -14.82 -4.95 1.04
CA THR A 158 -15.38 -4.54 2.32
C THR A 158 -14.85 -5.40 3.46
N ILE A 159 -14.73 -4.83 4.65
CA ILE A 159 -14.26 -5.53 5.85
C ILE A 159 -15.12 -5.17 7.06
N ARG A 160 -15.43 -6.15 7.90
CA ARG A 160 -16.13 -5.94 9.17
C ARG A 160 -15.13 -5.93 10.32
N LEU A 161 -15.09 -4.82 11.06
CA LEU A 161 -14.20 -4.65 12.21
C LEU A 161 -15.01 -4.38 13.48
N LYS A 162 -14.53 -4.93 14.61
CA LYS A 162 -15.03 -4.59 15.94
C LYS A 162 -14.20 -3.45 16.52
N LYS A 163 -14.81 -2.62 17.38
CA LYS A 163 -14.05 -1.64 18.17
C LYS A 163 -13.07 -2.39 19.07
N GLY A 164 -11.81 -1.99 19.05
CA GLY A 164 -10.76 -2.66 19.81
C GLY A 164 -9.42 -2.60 19.10
N ILE A 165 -8.42 -3.19 19.74
CA ILE A 165 -7.12 -3.45 19.11
C ILE A 165 -7.27 -4.73 18.29
N HIS A 166 -6.81 -4.68 17.04
CA HIS A 166 -6.85 -5.80 16.11
C HIS A 166 -5.53 -5.92 15.36
N LEU A 167 -5.17 -7.15 15.01
CA LEU A 167 -4.08 -7.42 14.08
C LEU A 167 -4.67 -7.52 12.68
N ILE A 168 -4.27 -6.63 11.78
CA ILE A 168 -4.57 -6.73 10.35
C ILE A 168 -3.36 -7.32 9.65
N ARG A 169 -3.54 -8.38 8.86
CA ARG A 169 -2.49 -8.89 7.97
C ARG A 169 -2.86 -8.60 6.53
N LEU A 170 -2.03 -7.84 5.84
CA LEU A 170 -2.08 -7.70 4.39
C LEU A 170 -1.36 -8.88 3.75
N HIS A 171 -1.98 -9.53 2.78
CA HIS A 171 -1.36 -10.55 1.94
C HIS A 171 -1.25 -10.07 0.51
N ILE A 172 -0.12 -10.36 -0.12
CA ILE A 172 0.04 -10.26 -1.58
C ILE A 172 -0.36 -11.62 -2.17
N VAL A 173 -1.48 -11.66 -2.88
CA VAL A 173 -2.11 -12.94 -3.27
C VAL A 173 -1.70 -13.36 -4.68
N ALA A 174 -1.73 -12.44 -5.65
CA ALA A 174 -1.46 -12.78 -7.05
C ALA A 174 -0.74 -11.65 -7.80
N ASN A 175 0.11 -12.05 -8.76
CA ASN A 175 0.93 -11.26 -9.68
C ASN A 175 1.91 -10.22 -9.08
N GLY A 176 1.77 -9.87 -7.80
CA GLY A 176 2.73 -8.98 -7.11
C GLY A 176 2.98 -7.71 -7.92
N ASN A 177 4.23 -7.23 -7.92
CA ASN A 177 4.70 -6.10 -8.70
C ASN A 177 3.83 -4.84 -8.52
N MET A 178 3.27 -4.70 -7.32
CA MET A 178 2.49 -3.56 -6.88
C MET A 178 3.34 -2.68 -5.99
N ASN A 179 3.20 -1.36 -6.15
CA ASN A 179 3.54 -0.42 -5.09
C ASN A 179 2.25 -0.09 -4.32
N LEU A 180 2.30 -0.16 -2.99
CA LEU A 180 1.17 0.14 -2.11
C LEU A 180 1.60 1.18 -1.10
N ASP A 181 0.94 2.34 -1.14
CA ASP A 181 1.19 3.46 -0.23
C ASP A 181 0.33 3.28 1.02
N PHE A 182 -0.99 3.36 0.86
CA PHE A 182 -1.94 3.03 1.91
C PHE A 182 -3.10 2.20 1.41
N ILE A 183 -3.72 1.49 2.35
CA ILE A 183 -5.07 0.94 2.23
C ILE A 183 -6.03 1.83 3.03
N TYR A 184 -7.01 2.44 2.36
CA TYR A 184 -8.07 3.17 3.03
C TYR A 184 -9.17 2.21 3.47
N ILE A 185 -9.47 2.21 4.78
CA ILE A 185 -10.54 1.40 5.37
C ILE A 185 -11.51 2.35 6.05
N GLY A 186 -12.65 2.63 5.42
CA GLY A 186 -13.59 3.63 5.93
C GLY A 186 -14.92 3.63 5.22
N LYS A 187 -15.71 4.68 5.44
CA LYS A 187 -16.94 4.90 4.66
C LYS A 187 -16.59 5.64 3.38
N ILE A 188 -16.91 5.07 2.24
CA ILE A 188 -16.75 5.72 0.93
C ILE A 188 -18.13 6.09 0.40
N ASP A 189 -18.38 7.40 0.25
CA ASP A 189 -19.61 7.89 -0.38
C ASP A 189 -19.44 7.95 -1.89
N LYS A 190 -20.01 6.95 -2.58
CA LYS A 190 -19.94 6.85 -4.05
C LYS A 190 -20.58 8.04 -4.77
N SER A 191 -21.49 8.77 -4.13
CA SER A 191 -22.15 9.94 -4.74
C SER A 191 -21.27 11.18 -4.81
N LYS A 192 -20.15 11.18 -4.08
CA LYS A 192 -19.21 12.30 -4.02
C LYS A 192 -17.84 11.98 -4.62
N GLY A 193 -17.73 10.83 -5.31
CA GLY A 193 -16.47 10.27 -5.76
C GLY A 193 -15.54 9.90 -4.60
N LEU A 194 -14.46 9.18 -4.88
CA LEU A 194 -13.43 8.88 -3.88
C LEU A 194 -12.69 10.13 -3.37
N GLN A 195 -12.96 11.30 -3.95
CA GLN A 195 -12.33 12.58 -3.62
C GLN A 195 -12.52 13.01 -2.17
N ILE A 196 -13.55 12.53 -1.46
CA ILE A 196 -13.88 13.04 -0.11
C ILE A 196 -13.11 12.33 1.03
N ALA A 197 -12.37 11.27 0.75
CA ALA A 197 -11.61 10.57 1.80
C ALA A 197 -10.18 11.11 2.01
N PHE A 198 -9.64 11.93 1.10
CA PHE A 198 -8.23 12.35 1.14
C PHE A 198 -8.00 13.79 1.59
N GLU A 199 -9.04 14.63 1.58
CA GLU A 199 -9.00 15.98 2.14
C GLU A 199 -9.53 15.95 3.58
N GLY A 200 -8.63 15.90 4.58
CA GLY A 200 -9.01 16.04 5.99
C GLY A 200 -8.36 15.12 7.01
N LEU A 201 -7.20 14.53 6.70
CA LEU A 201 -6.26 13.96 7.69
C LEU A 201 -4.88 14.57 7.48
#